data_AF-A0A2Z7A541-F1
#
_entry.id   AF-A0A2Z7A541-F1
#
_cell.length_a   1.000
_cell.length_b   1.000
_cell.length_c   1.000
_cell.angle_alpha   90.00
_cell.angle_beta   90.00
_cell.angle_gamma   90.00
#
_symmetry.space_group_name_H-M   'P 1'
#
loop_
_entity.id
_entity.type
_entity.pdbx_description
1 polymer ?
#
loop_
_entity_poly.entity_id
_entity_poly.type
_entity_poly.pdbx_seq_one_letter_code
_entity_poly.pdbx_strand_id
1 'polypeptide(L)'
;MIDLGTIALGVKVAYKLRRSGKRLLEGMVTKDGICCDCCGNMHTIRDFESHAGGKHGNPFCHIYIDSGNSLLQCLEDSWKKHLETNDMGFVCVDVDGEDPNDDTCNFCGDGGNLICCDSCPSTFHHGCLCIDVPSGDWHCLHCSCKFCGIAGQTDSMGDDNDDAFVSELFTCLLCEEKFHVHCTQGNVAENFDYSDHPSFCSMDCLKIFEHLQVTGIRYELEEGFSYTILQRRDECINEDCTVEEINSKLAVAFTIMDECFEPIIDERSGSNVIHSVVYSCGSNIRRLDFGGFYTIVLEKGDELVAAASIRIHGSQLAEMPFIGTRYSYRRQGMCKRLLNAIEKVLNSLGVEKLVIPAISELNETWTNKFGFVPLEESKRKEMKYMSLIVFPGINMLQKIVYEHQCQLNSAVESGADLPDSAAVTESVEAEALHQNMLQQNNVTETLNLDTSMEKTDCPKNKVGAVDSGPVRSSDGVCVNASPGQESCVKDLDASKGSKSFLKDSATADCKLEAKQSDEGFRVPLVTGSL
;
A
#
# COMPACT_ATOMS: atom_id res chain seq x y z
N MET A 1 13.37 5.73 15.58
CA MET A 1 13.97 5.49 16.92
C MET A 1 13.98 6.73 17.81
N ILE A 2 14.58 7.85 17.36
CA ILE A 2 14.66 9.09 18.17
C ILE A 2 13.26 9.69 18.40
N ASP A 3 12.47 9.83 17.34
CA ASP A 3 11.14 10.47 17.42
C ASP A 3 10.16 9.71 18.31
N LEU A 4 10.29 8.38 18.39
CA LEU A 4 9.50 7.51 19.28
C LEU A 4 10.11 7.35 20.68
N GLY A 5 11.16 8.11 20.99
CA GLY A 5 11.81 8.13 22.30
C GLY A 5 12.49 6.82 22.70
N THR A 6 12.73 5.90 21.77
CA THR A 6 13.44 4.64 22.05
C THR A 6 14.94 4.85 22.21
N ILE A 7 15.50 5.84 21.51
CA ILE A 7 16.89 6.29 21.68
C ILE A 7 16.90 7.79 21.91
N ALA A 8 17.62 8.26 22.93
CA ALA A 8 17.82 9.69 23.16
C ALA A 8 19.01 10.24 22.33
N LEU A 9 18.95 11.52 21.99
CA LEU A 9 20.09 12.21 21.37
C LEU A 9 21.29 12.24 22.33
N GLY A 10 22.49 12.07 21.78
CA GLY A 10 23.74 12.04 22.53
C GLY A 10 24.04 10.72 23.24
N VAL A 11 23.21 9.69 23.05
CA VAL A 11 23.49 8.34 23.57
C VAL A 11 24.75 7.78 22.91
N LYS A 12 25.64 7.21 23.71
CA LYS A 12 26.83 6.52 23.19
C LYS A 12 26.44 5.21 22.52
N VAL A 13 27.14 4.95 21.43
CA VAL A 13 27.07 3.72 20.65
C VAL A 13 28.45 3.11 20.49
N ALA A 14 28.49 1.78 20.39
CA ALA A 14 29.71 1.04 20.13
C ALA A 14 29.48 -0.04 19.07
N TYR A 15 30.35 -0.09 18.07
CA TYR A 15 30.41 -1.21 17.13
C TYR A 15 31.15 -2.40 17.75
N LYS A 16 30.52 -3.58 17.73
CA LYS A 16 31.06 -4.82 18.29
C LYS A 16 30.95 -5.98 17.28
N LEU A 17 32.06 -6.67 17.05
CA LEU A 17 32.06 -7.93 16.28
C LEU A 17 31.57 -9.09 17.15
N ARG A 18 30.53 -9.81 16.68
CA ARG A 18 29.93 -10.99 17.34
C ARG A 18 30.96 -12.00 17.86
N ARG A 19 32.07 -12.22 17.14
CA ARG A 19 33.08 -13.25 17.46
C ARG A 19 34.06 -12.86 18.59
N SER A 20 34.20 -11.58 18.92
CA SER A 20 35.21 -11.13 19.91
C SER A 20 34.63 -10.39 21.11
N GLY A 21 33.41 -9.84 21.00
CA GLY A 21 32.83 -8.96 22.03
C GLY A 21 33.63 -7.67 22.28
N LYS A 22 34.72 -7.45 21.53
CA LYS A 22 35.60 -6.30 21.67
C LYS A 22 34.95 -5.10 20.99
N ARG A 23 34.88 -3.98 21.71
CA ARG A 23 34.48 -2.69 21.16
C ARG A 23 35.56 -2.23 20.18
N LEU A 24 35.17 -2.01 18.92
CA LEU A 24 36.10 -1.60 17.88
C LEU A 24 36.07 -0.09 17.65
N LEU A 25 34.88 0.49 17.75
CA LEU A 25 34.65 1.89 17.48
C LEU A 25 33.52 2.40 18.37
N GLU A 26 33.66 3.60 18.90
CA GLU A 26 32.66 4.28 19.70
C GLU A 26 32.26 5.61 19.04
N GLY A 27 31.06 6.07 19.37
CA GLY A 27 30.52 7.34 18.91
C GLY A 27 29.27 7.72 19.67
N MET A 28 28.63 8.81 19.25
CA MET A 28 27.37 9.31 19.83
C MET A 28 26.30 9.49 18.75
N VAL A 29 25.07 9.13 19.09
CA VAL A 29 23.90 9.32 18.23
C VAL A 29 23.54 10.80 18.14
N THR A 30 23.33 11.27 16.92
CA THR A 30 22.84 12.61 16.60
C THR A 30 21.63 12.50 15.67
N LYS A 31 21.06 13.64 15.25
CA LYS A 31 20.01 13.65 14.21
C LYS A 31 20.56 13.34 12.81
N ASP A 32 21.84 13.65 12.56
CA ASP A 32 22.47 13.55 11.24
C ASP A 32 23.33 12.27 11.09
N GLY A 33 23.18 11.31 12.01
CA GLY A 33 23.95 10.07 12.05
C GLY A 33 24.74 9.89 13.34
N ILE A 34 25.86 9.16 13.29
CA ILE A 34 26.73 8.85 14.42
C ILE A 34 28.00 9.71 14.35
N CYS A 35 28.23 10.52 15.37
CA CYS A 35 29.50 11.25 15.54
C CYS A 35 30.54 10.30 16.11
N CYS A 36 31.61 10.01 15.37
CA CYS A 36 32.63 9.04 15.80
C CYS A 36 33.65 9.65 16.77
N ASP A 37 33.92 8.96 17.88
CA ASP A 37 34.89 9.42 18.90
C ASP A 37 36.35 9.39 18.39
N CYS A 38 36.65 8.60 17.34
CA CYS A 38 37.99 8.47 16.76
C CYS A 38 38.42 9.70 15.95
N CYS A 39 37.53 10.21 15.10
CA CYS A 39 37.84 11.26 14.12
C CYS A 39 37.01 12.53 14.28
N GLY A 40 35.96 12.51 15.11
CA GLY A 40 35.02 13.62 15.30
C GLY A 40 34.10 13.88 14.10
N ASN A 41 34.14 13.02 13.08
CA ASN A 41 33.32 13.16 11.89
C ASN A 41 31.95 12.50 12.06
N MET A 42 30.98 13.02 11.32
CA MET A 42 29.64 12.44 11.19
C MET A 42 29.67 11.30 10.18
N HIS A 43 29.12 10.15 10.57
CA HIS A 43 28.99 8.97 9.74
C HIS A 43 27.52 8.54 9.69
N THR A 44 27.07 8.08 8.52
CA THR A 44 25.85 7.28 8.45
C THR A 44 26.03 5.98 9.24
N ILE A 45 24.94 5.29 9.56
CA ILE A 45 24.96 3.99 10.25
C ILE A 45 25.84 2.99 9.48
N ARG A 46 25.75 2.98 8.14
CA ARG A 46 26.56 2.12 7.26
C ARG A 46 28.01 2.56 7.17
N ASP A 47 28.27 3.87 7.10
CA ASP A 47 29.63 4.40 7.07
C ASP A 47 30.35 4.17 8.40
N PHE A 48 29.63 4.21 9.53
CA PHE A 48 30.19 3.95 10.85
C PHE A 48 30.62 2.49 10.99
N GLU A 49 29.82 1.53 10.49
CA GLU A 49 30.23 0.13 10.39
C GLU A 49 31.47 -0.03 9.50
N SER A 50 31.46 0.58 8.32
CA SER A 50 32.59 0.52 7.38
C SER A 50 33.86 1.12 7.99
N HIS A 51 33.73 2.24 8.72
CA HIS A 51 34.81 2.90 9.43
C HIS A 51 35.37 2.03 10.57
N ALA A 52 34.52 1.26 11.24
CA ALA A 52 34.93 0.27 12.24
C ALA A 52 35.61 -0.97 11.65
N GLY A 53 35.72 -1.08 10.32
CA GLY A 53 36.26 -2.23 9.61
C GLY A 53 35.27 -3.39 9.46
N GLY A 54 33.97 -3.12 9.64
CA GLY A 54 32.89 -4.06 9.40
C GLY A 54 32.74 -4.41 7.92
N LYS A 55 32.28 -5.63 7.64
CA LYS A 55 32.05 -6.15 6.28
C LYS A 55 30.69 -6.84 6.13
N HIS A 56 29.83 -6.78 7.15
CA HIS A 56 28.69 -7.70 7.28
C HIS A 56 27.38 -7.16 6.73
N GLY A 57 27.34 -5.92 6.22
CA GLY A 57 26.16 -5.35 5.55
C GLY A 57 24.96 -5.04 6.45
N ASN A 58 24.96 -5.53 7.70
CA ASN A 58 23.90 -5.34 8.68
C ASN A 58 24.42 -4.56 9.91
N PRO A 59 24.50 -3.23 9.83
CA PRO A 59 25.03 -2.41 10.92
C PRO A 59 24.11 -2.39 12.14
N PHE A 60 22.79 -2.57 11.95
CA PHE A 60 21.81 -2.55 13.05
C PHE A 60 22.02 -3.71 14.04
N CYS A 61 22.51 -4.86 13.58
CA CYS A 61 22.85 -5.99 14.44
C CYS A 61 24.13 -5.80 15.28
N HIS A 62 25.04 -4.93 14.84
CA HIS A 62 26.41 -4.86 15.36
C HIS A 62 26.74 -3.56 16.09
N ILE A 63 25.87 -2.56 16.00
CA ILE A 63 25.98 -1.32 16.77
C ILE A 63 25.08 -1.43 18.00
N TYR A 64 25.64 -1.16 19.16
CA TYR A 64 24.98 -1.29 20.46
C TYR A 64 24.98 0.05 21.19
N ILE A 65 23.85 0.39 21.82
CA ILE A 65 23.77 1.49 22.78
C ILE A 65 24.30 1.06 24.16
N ASP A 66 24.60 2.02 25.02
CA ASP A 66 25.13 1.77 26.37
C ASP A 66 24.24 0.87 27.25
N SER A 67 22.92 0.82 27.01
CA SER A 67 22.01 -0.07 27.73
C SER A 67 22.23 -1.56 27.41
N GLY A 68 23.00 -1.88 26.36
CA GLY A 68 23.28 -3.25 25.91
C GLY A 68 22.41 -3.70 24.73
N ASN A 69 21.36 -2.94 24.37
CA ASN A 69 20.53 -3.23 23.20
C ASN A 69 21.28 -2.92 21.90
N SER A 70 21.08 -3.75 20.88
CA SER A 70 21.52 -3.41 19.51
C SER A 70 20.60 -2.34 18.93
N LEU A 71 21.04 -1.66 17.86
CA LEU A 71 20.15 -0.77 17.12
C LEU A 71 18.99 -1.53 16.49
N LEU A 72 19.16 -2.80 16.10
CA LEU A 72 18.06 -3.67 15.64
C LEU A 72 17.00 -3.84 16.74
N GLN A 73 17.40 -4.15 17.97
CA GLN A 73 16.44 -4.25 19.09
C GLN A 73 15.73 -2.91 19.34
N CYS A 74 16.44 -1.79 19.17
CA CYS A 74 15.83 -0.47 19.29
C CYS A 74 14.84 -0.16 18.14
N LEU A 75 15.05 -0.72 16.95
CA LEU A 75 14.08 -0.65 15.85
C LEU A 75 12.84 -1.49 16.18
N GLU A 76 13.00 -2.73 16.62
CA GLU A 76 11.91 -3.61 17.08
C GLU A 76 11.06 -2.93 18.17
N ASP A 77 11.69 -2.41 19.22
CA ASP A 77 11.01 -1.71 20.31
C ASP A 77 10.27 -0.47 19.82
N SER A 78 10.84 0.25 18.85
CA SER A 78 10.20 1.42 18.24
C SER A 78 8.97 1.02 17.42
N TRP A 79 9.09 -0.01 16.60
CA TRP A 79 7.99 -0.52 15.78
C TRP A 79 6.84 -1.04 16.64
N LYS A 80 7.16 -1.78 17.72
CA LYS A 80 6.14 -2.25 18.66
C LYS A 80 5.36 -1.10 19.32
N LYS A 81 6.05 -0.06 19.79
CA LYS A 81 5.36 1.15 20.31
C LYS A 81 4.51 1.83 19.25
N HIS A 82 4.97 1.83 18.00
CA HIS A 82 4.22 2.39 16.89
C HIS A 82 2.91 1.60 16.63
N LEU A 83 2.97 0.26 16.67
CA LEU A 83 1.79 -0.62 16.60
C LEU A 83 0.82 -0.43 17.76
N GLU A 84 1.32 -0.23 18.98
CA GLU A 84 0.46 0.01 20.16
C GLU A 84 -0.29 1.35 20.08
N THR A 85 0.22 2.30 19.29
CA THR A 85 -0.33 3.66 19.18
C THR A 85 -1.13 3.90 17.90
N ASN A 86 -0.98 3.04 16.88
CA ASN A 86 -1.62 3.20 15.58
C ASN A 86 -2.31 1.90 15.18
N ASP A 87 -3.61 1.97 14.92
CA ASP A 87 -4.39 0.84 14.41
C ASP A 87 -4.07 0.62 12.93
N MET A 88 -3.07 -0.23 12.67
CA MET A 88 -2.63 -0.63 11.33
C MET A 88 -3.35 -1.90 10.85
N GLY A 89 -4.50 -2.25 11.44
CA GLY A 89 -5.24 -3.45 11.09
C GLY A 89 -5.94 -3.41 9.74
N PHE A 90 -6.65 -4.50 9.44
CA PHE A 90 -7.66 -4.55 8.40
C PHE A 90 -8.83 -3.65 8.79
N VAL A 91 -9.21 -2.72 7.91
CA VAL A 91 -10.31 -1.79 8.15
C VAL A 91 -11.63 -2.54 7.94
N CYS A 92 -12.22 -2.99 9.03
CA CYS A 92 -13.52 -3.63 9.03
C CYS A 92 -14.63 -2.59 9.19
N VAL A 93 -15.54 -2.54 8.24
CA VAL A 93 -16.76 -1.74 8.32
C VAL A 93 -17.95 -2.68 8.54
N ASP A 94 -18.85 -2.31 9.45
CA ASP A 94 -20.06 -3.09 9.71
C ASP A 94 -20.96 -3.11 8.46
N VAL A 95 -21.19 -4.32 7.97
CA VAL A 95 -22.05 -4.62 6.81
C VAL A 95 -23.19 -5.57 7.20
N ASP A 96 -23.32 -5.91 8.47
CA ASP A 96 -24.38 -6.80 8.98
C ASP A 96 -25.62 -6.01 9.44
N GLY A 97 -25.60 -4.68 9.30
CA GLY A 97 -26.69 -3.77 9.65
C GLY A 97 -27.88 -3.79 8.67
N GLU A 98 -28.86 -2.92 8.93
CA GLU A 98 -30.06 -2.81 8.07
C GLU A 98 -29.74 -2.31 6.65
N ASP A 99 -28.65 -1.54 6.49
CA ASP A 99 -28.11 -1.16 5.18
C ASP A 99 -26.63 -1.60 5.09
N PRO A 100 -26.33 -2.70 4.37
CA PRO A 100 -24.96 -3.15 4.18
C PRO A 100 -24.19 -2.24 3.20
N ASN A 101 -24.90 -1.46 2.38
CA ASN A 101 -24.32 -0.74 1.26
C ASN A 101 -23.62 0.54 1.69
N ASP A 102 -22.77 1.02 0.80
CA ASP A 102 -21.98 2.23 1.00
C ASP A 102 -22.70 3.49 0.53
N ASP A 103 -22.60 4.57 1.30
CA ASP A 103 -23.25 5.85 0.98
C ASP A 103 -22.45 6.69 -0.04
N THR A 104 -21.36 6.13 -0.56
CA THR A 104 -20.39 6.81 -1.41
C THR A 104 -20.18 6.09 -2.73
N CYS A 105 -20.30 6.83 -3.85
CA CYS A 105 -19.99 6.28 -5.16
C CYS A 105 -18.51 5.89 -5.25
N ASN A 106 -18.23 4.63 -5.55
CA ASN A 106 -16.87 4.10 -5.69
C ASN A 106 -16.08 4.71 -6.88
N PHE A 107 -16.72 5.43 -7.81
CA PHE A 107 -16.08 6.05 -8.98
C PHE A 107 -15.75 7.54 -8.80
N CYS A 108 -16.59 8.31 -8.11
CA CYS A 108 -16.35 9.75 -7.92
C CYS A 108 -16.13 10.17 -6.47
N GLY A 109 -16.44 9.31 -5.49
CA GLY A 109 -16.35 9.63 -4.07
C GLY A 109 -17.53 10.46 -3.54
N ASP A 110 -18.50 10.82 -4.39
CA ASP A 110 -19.68 11.60 -3.97
C ASP A 110 -20.83 10.69 -3.54
N GLY A 111 -21.68 11.18 -2.64
CA GLY A 111 -22.95 10.53 -2.26
C GLY A 111 -24.11 10.84 -3.22
N GLY A 112 -25.34 10.51 -2.80
CA GLY A 112 -26.57 10.85 -3.51
C GLY A 112 -27.36 9.63 -3.99
N ASN A 113 -27.88 9.68 -5.23
CA ASN A 113 -28.68 8.60 -5.79
C ASN A 113 -27.79 7.50 -6.39
N LEU A 114 -27.55 6.46 -5.60
CA LEU A 114 -26.61 5.38 -5.93
C LEU A 114 -27.35 4.08 -6.27
N ILE A 115 -26.74 3.28 -7.14
CA ILE A 115 -27.09 1.89 -7.44
C ILE A 115 -26.20 1.00 -6.56
N CYS A 116 -26.81 0.02 -5.90
CA CYS A 116 -26.12 -0.98 -5.10
C CYS A 116 -25.75 -2.21 -5.95
N CYS A 117 -24.60 -2.80 -5.67
CA CYS A 117 -24.22 -4.10 -6.21
C CYS A 117 -24.90 -5.21 -5.40
N ASP A 118 -25.45 -6.24 -6.06
CA ASP A 118 -26.12 -7.35 -5.36
C ASP A 118 -25.15 -8.36 -4.74
N SER A 119 -23.84 -8.22 -4.96
CA SER A 119 -22.82 -9.15 -4.45
C SER A 119 -21.75 -8.50 -3.57
N CYS A 120 -21.80 -7.19 -3.36
CA CYS A 120 -20.91 -6.53 -2.40
C CYS A 120 -21.49 -5.17 -1.95
N PRO A 121 -21.00 -4.60 -0.84
CA PRO A 121 -21.41 -3.28 -0.33
C PRO A 121 -21.18 -2.08 -1.27
N SER A 122 -20.57 -2.26 -2.44
CA SER A 122 -20.16 -1.15 -3.30
C SER A 122 -21.35 -0.50 -4.00
N THR A 123 -21.33 0.83 -4.07
CA THR A 123 -22.38 1.63 -4.71
C THR A 123 -21.82 2.60 -5.75
N PHE A 124 -22.66 2.97 -6.73
CA PHE A 124 -22.26 3.77 -7.88
C PHE A 124 -23.38 4.67 -8.41
N HIS A 125 -23.09 5.88 -8.88
CA HIS A 125 -24.04 6.59 -9.72
C HIS A 125 -24.16 5.90 -11.09
N HIS A 126 -25.39 5.73 -11.58
CA HIS A 126 -25.65 5.24 -12.95
C HIS A 126 -24.89 6.03 -14.02
N GLY A 127 -24.83 7.36 -13.87
CA GLY A 127 -24.09 8.26 -14.77
C GLY A 127 -22.58 8.06 -14.75
N CYS A 128 -21.99 7.76 -13.58
CA CYS A 128 -20.57 7.46 -13.44
C CYS A 128 -20.18 6.19 -14.20
N LEU A 129 -21.05 5.17 -14.18
CA LEU A 129 -20.84 3.92 -14.90
C LEU A 129 -21.26 3.97 -16.37
N CYS A 130 -22.02 5.01 -16.77
CA CYS A 130 -22.65 5.14 -18.07
C CYS A 130 -23.54 3.94 -18.41
N ILE A 131 -24.34 3.51 -17.44
CA ILE A 131 -25.32 2.43 -17.59
C ILE A 131 -26.73 2.99 -17.39
N ASP A 132 -27.71 2.33 -18.02
CA ASP A 132 -29.10 2.50 -17.63
C ASP A 132 -29.34 1.85 -16.27
N VAL A 133 -30.37 2.32 -15.55
CA VAL A 133 -30.75 1.71 -14.27
C VAL A 133 -31.14 0.24 -14.53
N PRO A 134 -30.42 -0.73 -13.94
CA PRO A 134 -30.64 -2.14 -14.22
C PRO A 134 -32.02 -2.58 -13.72
N SER A 135 -32.66 -3.45 -14.49
CA SER A 135 -33.89 -4.13 -14.08
C SER A 135 -33.55 -5.55 -13.61
N GLY A 136 -33.57 -5.76 -12.29
CA GLY A 136 -33.15 -7.02 -11.67
C GLY A 136 -31.70 -6.97 -11.18
N ASP A 137 -31.13 -8.14 -10.94
CA ASP A 137 -29.82 -8.28 -10.31
C ASP A 137 -28.71 -7.63 -11.15
N TRP A 138 -27.87 -6.84 -10.50
CA TRP A 138 -26.74 -6.13 -11.08
C TRP A 138 -25.49 -6.30 -10.23
N HIS A 139 -24.41 -6.70 -10.90
CA HIS A 139 -23.09 -6.86 -10.29
C HIS A 139 -22.15 -5.78 -10.80
N CYS A 140 -21.43 -5.15 -9.86
CA CYS A 140 -20.46 -4.13 -10.20
C CYS A 140 -19.22 -4.71 -10.88
N LEU A 141 -18.42 -3.82 -11.45
CA LEU A 141 -17.20 -4.15 -12.19
C LEU A 141 -16.16 -4.91 -11.35
N HIS A 142 -16.20 -4.75 -10.02
CA HIS A 142 -15.32 -5.47 -9.09
C HIS A 142 -15.83 -6.87 -8.74
N CYS A 143 -17.09 -7.17 -9.02
CA CYS A 143 -17.67 -8.50 -8.83
C CYS A 143 -17.72 -9.31 -10.14
N SER A 144 -17.29 -8.72 -11.25
CA SER A 144 -17.34 -9.31 -12.58
C SER A 144 -15.95 -9.53 -13.17
N CYS A 145 -15.83 -10.51 -14.06
CA CYS A 145 -14.61 -10.74 -14.82
C CYS A 145 -14.26 -9.51 -15.68
N LYS A 146 -13.05 -8.99 -15.58
CA LYS A 146 -12.57 -7.85 -16.38
C LYS A 146 -12.61 -8.09 -17.89
N PHE A 147 -12.60 -9.35 -18.34
CA PHE A 147 -12.55 -9.71 -19.76
C PHE A 147 -13.93 -9.93 -20.38
N CYS A 148 -14.82 -10.66 -19.70
CA CYS A 148 -16.15 -11.00 -20.23
C CYS A 148 -17.31 -10.25 -19.57
N GLY A 149 -17.08 -9.54 -18.46
CA GLY A 149 -18.10 -8.78 -17.74
C GLY A 149 -19.10 -9.61 -16.94
N ILE A 150 -18.92 -10.93 -16.87
CA ILE A 150 -19.81 -11.87 -16.15
C ILE A 150 -19.31 -12.03 -14.71
N ALA A 151 -20.22 -11.95 -13.74
CA ALA A 151 -19.96 -12.29 -12.34
C ALA A 151 -19.78 -13.80 -12.14
N GLY A 152 -19.01 -14.20 -11.12
CA GLY A 152 -18.92 -15.59 -10.70
C GLY A 152 -20.26 -16.01 -10.09
N GLN A 153 -20.83 -17.14 -10.53
CA GLN A 153 -22.08 -17.63 -9.95
C GLN A 153 -21.82 -18.11 -8.51
N THR A 154 -22.52 -17.52 -7.54
CA THR A 154 -22.68 -18.06 -6.20
C THR A 154 -24.06 -18.71 -6.11
N ASP A 155 -24.07 -20.04 -6.13
CA ASP A 155 -25.16 -20.96 -5.82
C ASP A 155 -26.55 -20.35 -5.59
N SER A 156 -27.35 -20.29 -6.65
CA SER A 156 -28.81 -20.27 -6.54
C SER A 156 -29.35 -21.61 -7.05
N MET A 157 -29.93 -22.37 -6.14
CA MET A 157 -30.51 -23.70 -6.36
C MET A 157 -31.50 -23.71 -7.54
N GLY A 158 -31.21 -24.54 -8.55
CA GLY A 158 -32.20 -25.17 -9.42
C GLY A 158 -32.15 -24.77 -10.91
N ASP A 159 -31.56 -25.62 -11.75
CA ASP A 159 -32.35 -26.46 -12.67
C ASP A 159 -31.47 -27.63 -13.17
N ASP A 160 -32.05 -28.82 -13.20
CA ASP A 160 -31.39 -30.06 -13.65
C ASP A 160 -31.24 -30.04 -15.18
N ASN A 161 -30.19 -29.40 -15.72
CA ASN A 161 -29.51 -29.88 -16.94
C ASN A 161 -28.26 -29.09 -17.34
N ASP A 162 -27.30 -29.86 -17.87
CA ASP A 162 -26.12 -29.49 -18.66
C ASP A 162 -24.95 -28.80 -17.93
N ASP A 163 -23.93 -29.61 -17.67
CA ASP A 163 -22.45 -29.44 -17.71
C ASP A 163 -21.84 -28.03 -17.93
N ALA A 164 -22.44 -26.98 -17.37
CA ALA A 164 -21.94 -25.63 -17.40
C ALA A 164 -20.83 -25.50 -16.35
N PHE A 165 -19.59 -25.62 -16.79
CA PHE A 165 -18.38 -25.44 -15.99
C PHE A 165 -18.45 -24.10 -15.23
N VAL A 166 -18.79 -24.15 -13.94
CA VAL A 166 -18.83 -22.99 -13.05
C VAL A 166 -17.40 -22.45 -12.97
N SER A 167 -17.14 -21.38 -13.68
CA SER A 167 -15.80 -20.80 -13.73
C SER A 167 -15.64 -19.85 -12.54
N GLU A 168 -14.90 -20.28 -11.54
CA GLU A 168 -14.53 -19.46 -10.39
C GLU A 168 -13.77 -18.19 -10.84
N LEU A 169 -14.09 -17.05 -10.22
CA LEU A 169 -13.37 -15.80 -10.43
C LEU A 169 -12.12 -15.77 -9.55
N PHE A 170 -10.96 -15.60 -10.17
CA PHE A 170 -9.70 -15.34 -9.49
C PHE A 170 -9.45 -13.84 -9.39
N THR A 171 -8.72 -13.42 -8.35
CA THR A 171 -8.30 -12.02 -8.17
C THR A 171 -6.82 -11.91 -8.48
N CYS A 172 -6.45 -10.97 -9.36
CA CYS A 172 -5.05 -10.75 -9.70
C CYS A 172 -4.27 -10.17 -8.51
N LEU A 173 -3.13 -10.76 -8.14
CA LEU A 173 -2.33 -10.27 -7.00
C LEU A 173 -1.66 -8.91 -7.23
N LEU A 174 -1.57 -8.42 -8.47
CA LEU A 174 -1.02 -7.09 -8.77
C LEU A 174 -2.12 -6.03 -8.93
N CYS A 175 -3.03 -6.21 -9.90
CA CYS A 175 -4.04 -5.19 -10.22
C CYS A 175 -5.38 -5.39 -9.51
N GLU A 176 -5.52 -6.48 -8.73
CA GLU A 176 -6.70 -6.80 -7.92
C GLU A 176 -8.03 -6.93 -8.70
N GLU A 177 -7.98 -6.97 -10.03
CA GLU A 177 -9.16 -7.20 -10.85
C GLU A 177 -9.51 -8.68 -10.87
N LYS A 178 -10.82 -8.96 -10.93
CA LYS A 178 -11.33 -10.33 -11.04
C LYS A 178 -11.29 -10.83 -12.47
N PHE A 179 -10.96 -12.10 -12.68
CA PHE A 179 -10.92 -12.73 -13.99
C PHE A 179 -11.19 -14.23 -13.94
N HIS A 180 -11.67 -14.79 -15.04
CA HIS A 180 -11.69 -16.24 -15.23
C HIS A 180 -10.39 -16.70 -15.89
N VAL A 181 -9.83 -17.84 -15.46
CA VAL A 181 -8.64 -18.43 -16.07
C VAL A 181 -8.82 -18.67 -17.57
N HIS A 182 -10.00 -19.13 -18.01
CA HIS A 182 -10.25 -19.36 -19.45
C HIS A 182 -10.36 -18.05 -20.25
N CYS A 183 -10.67 -16.93 -19.60
CA CYS A 183 -10.80 -15.63 -20.24
C CYS A 183 -9.42 -14.99 -20.54
N THR A 184 -8.34 -15.44 -19.91
CA THR A 184 -6.97 -14.98 -20.20
C THR A 184 -6.38 -15.61 -21.46
N GLN A 185 -6.89 -16.80 -21.85
CA GLN A 185 -6.36 -17.60 -22.96
C GLN A 185 -6.69 -17.03 -24.36
N GLY A 186 -7.66 -16.11 -24.47
CA GLY A 186 -8.08 -15.54 -25.76
C GLY A 186 -7.21 -14.38 -26.28
N ASN A 187 -6.24 -13.89 -25.50
CA ASN A 187 -5.53 -12.62 -25.78
C ASN A 187 -4.00 -12.75 -25.96
N VAL A 188 -3.42 -13.95 -25.95
CA VAL A 188 -1.95 -14.12 -26.05
C VAL A 188 -1.58 -15.24 -27.02
N ALA A 189 -0.58 -14.98 -27.87
CA ALA A 189 -0.02 -15.96 -28.80
C ALA A 189 0.52 -17.20 -28.06
N GLU A 190 0.36 -18.33 -28.74
CA GLU A 190 0.52 -19.72 -28.28
C GLU A 190 1.75 -20.01 -27.38
N ASN A 191 1.53 -20.86 -26.35
CA ASN A 191 2.48 -21.59 -25.48
C ASN A 191 2.64 -21.15 -24.00
N PHE A 192 1.56 -20.88 -23.25
CA PHE A 192 1.67 -20.84 -21.79
C PHE A 192 0.52 -21.57 -21.09
N ASP A 193 0.86 -22.45 -20.16
CA ASP A 193 -0.10 -23.18 -19.33
C ASP A 193 -0.45 -22.32 -18.11
N TYR A 194 -1.56 -21.57 -18.22
CA TYR A 194 -2.05 -20.71 -17.13
C TYR A 194 -2.46 -21.50 -15.87
N SER A 195 -2.50 -22.83 -15.93
CA SER A 195 -2.81 -23.66 -14.76
C SER A 195 -1.73 -23.60 -13.67
N ASP A 196 -0.50 -23.20 -14.00
CA ASP A 196 0.59 -23.04 -13.02
C ASP A 196 0.55 -21.70 -12.25
N HIS A 197 -0.18 -20.68 -12.75
CA HIS A 197 -0.25 -19.35 -12.14
C HIS A 197 -1.65 -18.72 -12.18
N PRO A 198 -2.66 -19.31 -11.51
CA PRO A 198 -4.04 -18.80 -11.50
C PRO A 198 -4.20 -17.44 -10.80
N SER A 199 -3.15 -16.93 -10.16
CA SER A 199 -3.17 -15.70 -9.36
C SER A 199 -2.92 -14.41 -10.15
N PHE A 200 -2.65 -14.49 -11.47
CA PHE A 200 -2.34 -13.33 -12.30
C PHE A 200 -3.18 -13.28 -13.58
N CYS A 201 -3.73 -12.10 -13.89
CA CYS A 201 -4.56 -11.93 -15.07
C CYS A 201 -3.77 -11.82 -16.39
N SER A 202 -2.45 -11.62 -16.32
CA SER A 202 -1.56 -11.53 -17.48
C SER A 202 -0.09 -11.77 -17.09
N MET A 203 0.74 -12.08 -18.08
CA MET A 203 2.20 -12.20 -17.89
C MET A 203 2.85 -10.88 -17.50
N ASP A 204 2.33 -9.75 -17.95
CA ASP A 204 2.85 -8.44 -17.55
C ASP A 204 2.61 -8.20 -16.06
N CYS A 205 1.43 -8.58 -15.54
CA CYS A 205 1.15 -8.50 -14.11
C CYS A 205 2.07 -9.40 -13.28
N LEU A 206 2.35 -10.63 -13.75
CA LEU A 206 3.31 -11.51 -13.08
C LEU A 206 4.71 -10.90 -13.04
N LYS A 207 5.22 -10.44 -14.19
CA LYS A 207 6.55 -9.83 -14.29
C LYS A 207 6.67 -8.61 -13.38
N ILE A 208 5.71 -7.69 -13.44
CA ILE A 208 5.72 -6.49 -12.61
C ILE A 208 5.71 -6.87 -11.13
N PHE A 209 4.87 -7.83 -10.74
CA PHE A 209 4.79 -8.30 -9.36
C PHE A 209 6.12 -8.88 -8.88
N GLU A 210 6.78 -9.74 -9.66
CA GLU A 210 8.10 -10.29 -9.33
C GLU A 210 9.16 -9.21 -9.14
N HIS A 211 9.16 -8.17 -9.98
CA HIS A 211 10.09 -7.04 -9.84
C HIS A 211 9.82 -6.23 -8.56
N LEU A 212 8.57 -6.14 -8.13
CA LEU A 212 8.17 -5.39 -6.93
C LEU A 212 8.34 -6.19 -5.63
N GLN A 213 8.56 -7.51 -5.67
CA GLN A 213 8.84 -8.31 -4.47
C GLN A 213 10.13 -7.86 -3.75
N VAL A 214 11.01 -7.19 -4.48
CA VAL A 214 12.28 -6.65 -4.00
C VAL A 214 12.07 -5.26 -3.35
N THR A 215 11.35 -5.20 -2.23
CA THR A 215 11.22 -3.99 -1.40
C THR A 215 12.30 -3.91 -0.31
N GLY A 216 12.62 -2.69 0.14
CA GLY A 216 13.63 -2.44 1.17
C GLY A 216 15.05 -2.23 0.63
N ILE A 217 15.29 -2.42 -0.67
CA ILE A 217 16.58 -2.12 -1.30
C ILE A 217 16.69 -0.63 -1.60
N ARG A 218 17.86 -0.08 -1.26
CA ARG A 218 18.23 1.31 -1.51
C ARG A 218 18.92 1.46 -2.86
N TYR A 219 18.38 2.33 -3.70
CA TYR A 219 18.89 2.65 -5.04
C TYR A 219 19.51 4.05 -5.06
N GLU A 220 20.80 4.12 -5.37
CA GLU A 220 21.54 5.38 -5.39
C GLU A 220 21.14 6.28 -6.56
N LEU A 221 21.07 7.58 -6.29
CA LEU A 221 20.81 8.67 -7.23
C LEU A 221 22.00 9.64 -7.22
N GLU A 222 21.99 10.59 -8.15
CA GLU A 222 22.98 11.67 -8.19
C GLU A 222 22.96 12.54 -6.92
N GLU A 223 24.09 13.20 -6.64
CA GLU A 223 24.25 14.18 -5.54
C GLU A 223 24.07 13.59 -4.13
N GLY A 224 24.31 12.29 -3.95
CA GLY A 224 24.27 11.62 -2.64
C GLY A 224 22.86 11.37 -2.11
N PHE A 225 21.88 11.36 -3.01
CA PHE A 225 20.53 10.93 -2.72
C PHE A 225 20.35 9.46 -3.08
N SER A 226 19.31 8.84 -2.54
CA SER A 226 18.85 7.52 -2.96
C SER A 226 17.33 7.44 -2.85
N TYR A 227 16.73 6.41 -3.42
CA TYR A 227 15.36 6.06 -3.13
C TYR A 227 15.23 4.61 -2.68
N THR A 228 14.19 4.33 -1.90
CA THR A 228 13.85 2.98 -1.45
C THR A 228 12.35 2.76 -1.68
N ILE A 229 11.99 1.61 -2.26
CA ILE A 229 10.59 1.18 -2.38
C ILE A 229 10.24 0.36 -1.15
N LEU A 230 9.19 0.75 -0.44
CA LEU A 230 8.74 0.15 0.82
C LEU A 230 7.32 -0.39 0.65
N GLN A 231 7.05 -1.52 1.29
CA GLN A 231 5.70 -2.04 1.48
C GLN A 231 5.69 -2.70 2.84
N ARG A 232 4.59 -2.52 3.59
CA ARG A 232 4.49 -3.13 4.91
C ARG A 232 4.61 -4.64 4.77
N ARG A 233 5.39 -5.26 5.64
CA ARG A 233 5.48 -6.72 5.74
C ARG A 233 5.23 -7.17 7.17
N ASP A 234 4.54 -8.28 7.32
CA ASP A 234 4.38 -8.94 8.63
C ASP A 234 5.44 -10.06 8.82
N GLU A 235 6.07 -10.57 7.73
CA GLU A 235 7.10 -11.63 7.76
C GLU A 235 8.29 -11.33 6.83
N CYS A 236 9.48 -11.84 7.18
CA CYS A 236 10.74 -11.63 6.45
C CYS A 236 10.89 -12.60 5.26
N ILE A 237 11.23 -12.09 4.08
CA ILE A 237 11.53 -12.90 2.88
C ILE A 237 13.03 -12.85 2.51
N ASN A 238 13.75 -11.77 2.85
CA ASN A 238 15.14 -11.52 2.43
C ASN A 238 16.10 -11.33 3.63
N GLU A 239 17.36 -11.77 3.48
CA GLU A 239 18.41 -11.63 4.52
C GLU A 239 19.04 -10.22 4.59
N ASP A 240 18.95 -9.43 3.51
CA ASP A 240 19.66 -8.15 3.36
C ASP A 240 18.97 -6.94 4.02
N CYS A 241 17.66 -7.01 4.29
CA CYS A 241 16.92 -5.97 5.00
C CYS A 241 15.92 -6.61 5.97
N THR A 242 16.00 -6.22 7.24
CA THR A 242 15.08 -6.71 8.29
C THR A 242 13.71 -6.07 8.10
N VAL A 243 12.62 -6.83 8.24
CA VAL A 243 11.23 -6.31 8.13
C VAL A 243 11.00 -5.09 9.01
N GLU A 244 11.65 -5.06 10.17
CA GLU A 244 11.60 -3.98 11.13
C GLU A 244 12.20 -2.68 10.58
N GLU A 245 13.20 -2.76 9.69
CA GLU A 245 13.76 -1.59 9.02
C GLU A 245 12.76 -1.03 8.01
N ILE A 246 12.14 -1.89 7.20
CA ILE A 246 11.12 -1.50 6.21
C ILE A 246 9.94 -0.83 6.92
N ASN A 247 9.39 -1.48 7.94
CA ASN A 247 8.25 -0.99 8.69
C ASN A 247 8.60 0.29 9.47
N SER A 248 9.80 0.39 10.04
CA SER A 248 10.26 1.63 10.69
C SER A 248 10.42 2.79 9.70
N LYS A 249 10.91 2.53 8.49
CA LYS A 249 10.99 3.53 7.42
C LYS A 249 9.59 3.98 6.98
N LEU A 250 8.62 3.06 6.91
CA LEU A 250 7.22 3.40 6.65
C LEU A 250 6.63 4.30 7.74
N ALA A 251 6.94 4.05 9.01
CA ALA A 251 6.52 4.92 10.10
C ALA A 251 7.09 6.35 9.96
N VAL A 252 8.34 6.49 9.51
CA VAL A 252 8.91 7.80 9.22
C VAL A 252 8.31 8.40 7.94
N ALA A 253 7.98 7.60 6.93
CA ALA A 253 7.28 8.08 5.74
C ALA A 253 5.88 8.62 6.10
N PHE A 254 5.16 7.96 7.01
CA PHE A 254 3.87 8.43 7.52
C PHE A 254 4.01 9.79 8.20
N THR A 255 5.04 10.03 9.01
CA THR A 255 5.24 11.37 9.61
C THR A 255 5.53 12.45 8.57
N ILE A 256 6.21 12.12 7.46
CA ILE A 256 6.37 13.04 6.33
C ILE A 256 5.01 13.36 5.71
N MET A 257 4.14 12.36 5.53
CA MET A 257 2.80 12.57 5.00
C MET A 257 1.94 13.40 5.96
N ASP A 258 1.95 13.11 7.26
CA ASP A 258 1.21 13.86 8.28
C ASP A 258 1.67 15.33 8.40
N GLU A 259 2.95 15.61 8.15
CA GLU A 259 3.48 16.98 8.06
C GLU A 259 3.05 17.71 6.77
N CYS A 260 2.72 16.94 5.73
CA CYS A 260 2.36 17.44 4.41
C CYS A 260 0.85 17.63 4.24
N PHE A 261 0.03 16.82 4.90
CA PHE A 261 -1.37 16.70 4.57
C PHE A 261 -2.23 16.81 5.83
N GLU A 262 -3.40 17.46 5.70
CA GLU A 262 -4.41 17.34 6.74
C GLU A 262 -4.98 15.91 6.74
N PRO A 263 -5.24 15.30 7.92
CA PRO A 263 -5.81 13.97 8.00
C PRO A 263 -7.12 13.87 7.21
N ILE A 264 -7.24 12.83 6.39
CA ILE A 264 -8.44 12.57 5.60
C ILE A 264 -9.18 11.43 6.28
N ILE A 265 -10.22 11.77 7.04
CA ILE A 265 -11.00 10.78 7.79
C ILE A 265 -12.16 10.32 6.94
N ASP A 266 -12.26 9.01 6.71
CA ASP A 266 -13.43 8.42 6.08
C ASP A 266 -14.64 8.47 7.03
N GLU A 267 -15.78 8.93 6.55
CA GLU A 267 -16.98 9.11 7.38
C GLU A 267 -17.56 7.78 7.87
N ARG A 268 -17.42 6.70 7.09
CA ARG A 268 -18.04 5.40 7.39
C ARG A 268 -17.16 4.55 8.31
N SER A 269 -15.87 4.44 8.03
CA SER A 269 -14.94 3.64 8.83
C SER A 269 -14.29 4.42 9.97
N GLY A 270 -14.29 5.75 9.92
CA GLY A 270 -13.52 6.60 10.84
C GLY A 270 -12.00 6.51 10.66
N SER A 271 -11.52 5.78 9.63
CA SER A 271 -10.10 5.57 9.39
C SER A 271 -9.47 6.77 8.69
N ASN A 272 -8.21 7.09 9.03
CA ASN A 272 -7.42 8.04 8.26
C ASN A 272 -6.91 7.40 6.96
N VAL A 273 -7.40 7.88 5.81
CA VAL A 273 -7.05 7.37 4.47
C VAL A 273 -5.54 7.41 4.23
N ILE A 274 -4.85 8.49 4.64
CA ILE A 274 -3.39 8.62 4.44
C ILE A 274 -2.65 7.52 5.19
N HIS A 275 -3.07 7.26 6.43
CA HIS A 275 -2.50 6.20 7.25
C HIS A 275 -2.71 4.83 6.59
N SER A 276 -3.95 4.53 6.19
CA SER A 276 -4.28 3.26 5.55
C SER A 276 -3.53 3.05 4.23
N VAL A 277 -3.30 4.11 3.44
CA VAL A 277 -2.51 4.06 2.21
C VAL A 277 -1.02 3.81 2.47
N VAL A 278 -0.40 4.51 3.42
CA VAL A 278 1.03 4.33 3.72
C VAL A 278 1.31 2.91 4.24
N TYR A 279 0.37 2.34 5.02
CA TYR A 279 0.51 0.99 5.58
C TYR A 279 -0.12 -0.12 4.74
N SER A 280 -0.66 0.21 3.57
CA SER A 280 -1.33 -0.74 2.68
C SER A 280 -2.44 -1.55 3.40
N CYS A 281 -3.24 -0.89 4.25
CA CYS A 281 -4.30 -1.53 5.02
C CYS A 281 -5.45 -1.96 4.10
N GLY A 282 -5.80 -3.25 4.15
CA GLY A 282 -6.96 -3.78 3.42
C GLY A 282 -8.29 -3.46 4.09
N SER A 283 -9.40 -3.65 3.37
CA SER A 283 -10.76 -3.48 3.89
C SER A 283 -11.76 -4.44 3.25
N ASN A 284 -12.90 -4.66 3.93
CA ASN A 284 -14.05 -5.36 3.37
C ASN A 284 -14.89 -4.48 2.42
N ILE A 285 -14.61 -3.18 2.35
CA ILE A 285 -15.19 -2.24 1.40
C ILE A 285 -14.14 -1.83 0.37
N ARG A 286 -14.48 -1.95 -0.91
CA ARG A 286 -13.52 -1.79 -2.01
C ARG A 286 -12.86 -0.40 -2.07
N ARG A 287 -13.61 0.69 -1.96
CA ARG A 287 -13.02 2.05 -1.94
C ARG A 287 -12.13 2.34 -0.72
N LEU A 288 -12.22 1.51 0.33
CA LEU A 288 -11.40 1.58 1.54
C LEU A 288 -10.30 0.52 1.56
N ASP A 289 -10.22 -0.30 0.51
CA ASP A 289 -9.19 -1.31 0.35
C ASP A 289 -7.94 -0.64 -0.25
N PHE A 290 -7.02 -0.32 0.64
CA PHE A 290 -5.73 0.26 0.30
C PHE A 290 -4.64 -0.83 0.23
N GLY A 291 -5.03 -2.09 0.00
CA GLY A 291 -4.12 -3.13 -0.45
C GLY A 291 -3.32 -2.72 -1.69
N GLY A 292 -2.13 -3.30 -1.85
CA GLY A 292 -1.30 -3.11 -3.04
C GLY A 292 -0.56 -1.77 -3.12
N PHE A 293 -0.65 -0.91 -2.10
CA PHE A 293 0.12 0.33 -2.08
C PHE A 293 1.58 0.10 -1.68
N TYR A 294 2.47 0.78 -2.41
CA TYR A 294 3.88 0.91 -2.12
C TYR A 294 4.18 2.35 -1.73
N THR A 295 5.12 2.54 -0.82
CA THR A 295 5.65 3.87 -0.46
C THR A 295 7.08 4.00 -0.95
N ILE A 296 7.35 4.97 -1.82
CA ILE A 296 8.69 5.28 -2.30
C ILE A 296 9.22 6.47 -1.49
N VAL A 297 10.35 6.27 -0.82
CA VAL A 297 11.00 7.32 -0.01
C VAL A 297 12.27 7.81 -0.69
N LEU A 298 12.51 9.12 -0.63
CA LEU A 298 13.77 9.76 -1.02
C LEU A 298 14.62 9.97 0.24
N GLU A 299 15.87 9.54 0.19
CA GLU A 299 16.80 9.60 1.32
C GLU A 299 18.05 10.40 0.96
N LYS A 300 18.63 11.09 1.95
CA LYS A 300 19.94 11.74 1.87
C LYS A 300 20.77 11.24 3.05
N GLY A 301 21.72 10.34 2.79
CA GLY A 301 22.32 9.53 3.87
C GLY A 301 21.23 8.73 4.61
N ASP A 302 21.17 8.84 5.93
CA ASP A 302 20.19 8.15 6.78
C ASP A 302 18.89 8.95 7.01
N GLU A 303 18.76 10.15 6.43
CA GLU A 303 17.56 10.98 6.60
C GLU A 303 16.57 10.76 5.46
N LEU A 304 15.31 10.49 5.79
CA LEU A 304 14.20 10.47 4.83
C LEU A 304 13.72 11.91 4.59
N VAL A 305 13.76 12.33 3.32
CA VAL A 305 13.53 13.70 2.88
C VAL A 305 12.13 13.90 2.30
N ALA A 306 11.68 12.94 1.50
CA ALA A 306 10.38 12.97 0.82
C ALA A 306 9.80 11.56 0.73
N ALA A 307 8.48 11.45 0.59
CA ALA A 307 7.78 10.19 0.45
C ALA A 307 6.64 10.32 -0.56
N ALA A 308 6.34 9.24 -1.28
CA ALA A 308 5.21 9.14 -2.20
C ALA A 308 4.54 7.78 -2.06
N SER A 309 3.21 7.72 -2.09
CA SER A 309 2.46 6.47 -2.09
C SER A 309 1.95 6.18 -3.50
N ILE A 310 2.19 4.96 -3.99
CA ILE A 310 1.82 4.54 -5.35
C ILE A 310 1.12 3.17 -5.33
N ARG A 311 0.21 2.93 -6.27
CA ARG A 311 -0.37 1.60 -6.54
C ARG A 311 -0.40 1.35 -8.04
N ILE A 312 -0.10 0.11 -8.44
CA ILE A 312 0.09 -0.27 -9.85
C ILE A 312 -1.06 -1.15 -10.32
N HIS A 313 -1.76 -0.71 -11.36
CA HIS A 313 -2.90 -1.38 -11.98
C HIS A 313 -2.46 -2.05 -13.30
N GLY A 314 -1.55 -3.02 -13.18
CA GLY A 314 -0.92 -3.68 -14.33
C GLY A 314 0.00 -2.75 -15.14
N SER A 315 0.24 -3.09 -16.41
CA SER A 315 1.07 -2.28 -17.31
C SER A 315 0.39 -0.99 -17.80
N GLN A 316 -0.91 -0.84 -17.60
CA GLN A 316 -1.66 0.30 -18.14
C GLN A 316 -1.45 1.58 -17.32
N LEU A 317 -1.35 1.47 -15.99
CA LEU A 317 -1.44 2.63 -15.11
C LEU A 317 -0.84 2.37 -13.73
N ALA A 318 -0.17 3.38 -13.18
CA ALA A 318 0.00 3.54 -11.74
C ALA A 318 -0.72 4.80 -11.25
N GLU A 319 -1.28 4.75 -10.04
CA GLU A 319 -1.77 5.93 -9.34
C GLU A 319 -0.78 6.37 -8.27
N MET A 320 -0.70 7.69 -8.04
CA MET A 320 0.07 8.28 -6.95
C MET A 320 -0.80 9.32 -6.22
N PRO A 321 -1.60 8.92 -5.22
CA PRO A 321 -2.48 9.82 -4.48
C PRO A 321 -1.73 10.84 -3.63
N PHE A 322 -0.57 10.48 -3.08
CA PHE A 322 0.16 11.33 -2.13
C PHE A 322 1.64 11.42 -2.48
N ILE A 323 2.17 12.64 -2.45
CA ILE A 323 3.61 12.94 -2.47
C ILE A 323 3.91 14.14 -1.57
N GLY A 324 4.87 13.97 -0.66
CA GLY A 324 5.22 14.95 0.37
C GLY A 324 6.72 15.14 0.50
N THR A 325 7.14 16.34 0.88
CA THR A 325 8.53 16.68 1.21
C THR A 325 8.56 17.36 2.58
N ARG A 326 9.48 16.93 3.45
CA ARG A 326 9.72 17.55 4.75
C ARG A 326 9.96 19.04 4.64
N TYR A 327 9.46 19.82 5.59
CA TYR A 327 9.51 21.28 5.59
C TYR A 327 10.93 21.84 5.42
N SER A 328 11.91 21.23 6.09
CA SER A 328 13.33 21.62 6.00
C SER A 328 13.92 21.48 4.58
N TYR A 329 13.28 20.69 3.72
CA TYR A 329 13.74 20.37 2.37
C TYR A 329 12.84 20.90 1.24
N ARG A 330 11.76 21.62 1.58
CA ARG A 330 10.85 22.23 0.59
C ARG A 330 11.56 23.27 -0.26
N ARG A 331 11.06 23.47 -1.49
CA ARG A 331 11.61 24.42 -2.48
C ARG A 331 13.06 24.18 -2.90
N GLN A 332 13.60 22.98 -2.62
CA GLN A 332 14.95 22.55 -3.04
C GLN A 332 14.92 21.53 -4.19
N GLY A 333 13.75 21.30 -4.79
CA GLY A 333 13.59 20.36 -5.92
C GLY A 333 13.43 18.89 -5.52
N MET A 334 13.23 18.58 -4.24
CA MET A 334 13.11 17.20 -3.74
C MET A 334 11.89 16.47 -4.29
N CYS A 335 10.72 17.13 -4.36
CA CYS A 335 9.52 16.57 -5.00
C CYS A 335 9.80 16.16 -6.45
N LYS A 336 10.47 17.03 -7.23
CA LYS A 336 10.86 16.72 -8.61
C LYS A 336 11.84 15.55 -8.69
N ARG A 337 12.81 15.48 -7.78
CA ARG A 337 13.77 14.38 -7.72
C ARG A 337 13.08 13.04 -7.45
N LEU A 338 12.18 13.02 -6.46
CA LEU A 338 11.41 11.83 -6.13
C LEU A 338 10.50 11.43 -7.29
N LEU A 339 9.77 12.37 -7.89
CA LEU A 339 8.91 12.09 -9.04
C LEU A 339 9.70 11.51 -10.22
N ASN A 340 10.87 12.07 -10.55
CA ASN A 340 11.73 11.53 -11.60
C ASN A 340 12.18 10.09 -11.30
N ALA A 341 12.47 9.77 -10.03
CA ALA A 341 12.79 8.40 -9.64
C ALA A 341 11.60 7.47 -9.82
N ILE A 342 10.39 7.91 -9.43
CA ILE A 342 9.14 7.16 -9.64
C ILE A 342 8.90 6.90 -11.13
N GLU A 343 9.06 7.92 -11.98
CA GLU A 343 8.93 7.77 -13.44
C GLU A 343 9.91 6.74 -14.00
N LYS A 344 11.16 6.73 -13.54
CA LYS A 344 12.15 5.71 -13.94
C LYS A 344 11.74 4.31 -13.50
N VAL A 345 11.26 4.15 -12.26
CA VAL A 345 10.76 2.87 -11.73
C VAL A 345 9.61 2.37 -12.59
N LEU A 346 8.58 3.20 -12.81
CA LEU A 346 7.41 2.84 -13.60
C LEU A 346 7.76 2.51 -15.06
N ASN A 347 8.66 3.28 -15.67
CA ASN A 347 9.16 3.00 -17.02
C ASN A 347 9.89 1.64 -17.09
N SER A 348 10.70 1.30 -16.08
CA SER A 348 11.38 0.01 -16.01
C SER A 348 10.43 -1.18 -15.84
N LEU A 349 9.26 -0.94 -15.23
CA LEU A 349 8.19 -1.92 -15.08
C LEU A 349 7.28 -2.00 -16.31
N GLY A 350 7.48 -1.15 -17.32
CA GLY A 350 6.62 -1.09 -18.50
C GLY A 350 5.23 -0.52 -18.21
N VAL A 351 5.09 0.33 -17.19
CA VAL A 351 3.83 0.99 -16.85
C VAL A 351 3.65 2.24 -17.72
N GLU A 352 2.57 2.27 -18.51
CA GLU A 352 2.32 3.32 -19.51
C GLU A 352 2.10 4.70 -18.92
N LYS A 353 1.30 4.81 -17.85
CA LYS A 353 0.78 6.10 -17.37
C LYS A 353 0.87 6.21 -15.86
N LEU A 354 1.14 7.43 -15.40
CA LEU A 354 1.00 7.84 -14.00
C LEU A 354 -0.19 8.78 -13.87
N VAL A 355 -1.11 8.47 -12.96
CA VAL A 355 -2.28 9.31 -12.65
C VAL A 355 -2.21 9.81 -11.21
N ILE A 356 -2.58 11.08 -11.04
CA ILE A 356 -2.63 11.74 -9.74
C ILE A 356 -3.97 12.47 -9.56
N PRO A 357 -4.55 12.45 -8.36
CA PRO A 357 -5.50 13.47 -7.97
C PRO A 357 -4.78 14.82 -7.82
N ALA A 358 -5.45 15.93 -8.13
CA ALA A 358 -4.93 17.28 -7.95
C ALA A 358 -6.04 18.29 -7.64
N ILE A 359 -5.86 19.04 -6.55
CA ILE A 359 -6.71 20.19 -6.23
C ILE A 359 -6.53 21.29 -7.29
N SER A 360 -7.60 22.06 -7.51
CA SER A 360 -7.64 23.07 -8.57
C SER A 360 -6.51 24.10 -8.47
N GLU A 361 -6.10 24.45 -7.25
CA GLU A 361 -5.02 25.40 -6.96
C GLU A 361 -3.64 24.94 -7.45
N LEU A 362 -3.45 23.63 -7.61
CA LEU A 362 -2.15 23.03 -7.96
C LEU A 362 -2.10 22.48 -9.39
N ASN A 363 -3.22 22.47 -10.10
CA ASN A 363 -3.30 22.02 -11.49
C ASN A 363 -2.24 22.68 -12.38
N GLU A 364 -2.07 24.00 -12.27
CA GLU A 364 -1.06 24.73 -13.06
C GLU A 364 0.37 24.30 -12.74
N THR A 365 0.64 23.91 -11.50
CA THR A 365 1.98 23.45 -11.10
C THR A 365 2.26 22.08 -11.70
N TRP A 366 1.32 21.14 -11.56
CA TRP A 366 1.42 19.80 -12.12
C TRP A 366 1.53 19.80 -13.64
N THR A 367 0.76 20.65 -14.31
CA THR A 367 0.79 20.77 -15.77
C THR A 367 2.07 21.45 -16.27
N ASN A 368 2.39 22.63 -15.74
CA ASN A 368 3.50 23.44 -16.29
C ASN A 368 4.89 23.02 -15.81
N LYS A 369 5.02 22.42 -14.62
CA LYS A 369 6.33 22.08 -14.02
C LYS A 369 6.66 20.59 -14.11
N PHE A 370 5.65 19.74 -14.08
CA PHE A 370 5.81 18.29 -14.05
C PHE A 370 5.33 17.60 -15.33
N GLY A 371 4.64 18.32 -16.23
CA GLY A 371 4.24 17.81 -17.54
C GLY A 371 3.02 16.91 -17.50
N PHE A 372 2.19 17.00 -16.46
CA PHE A 372 0.90 16.32 -16.43
C PHE A 372 -0.10 17.02 -17.35
N VAL A 373 -1.12 16.28 -17.79
CA VAL A 373 -2.25 16.80 -18.55
C VAL A 373 -3.56 16.40 -17.87
N PRO A 374 -4.63 17.21 -17.93
CA PRO A 374 -5.93 16.81 -17.44
C PRO A 374 -6.40 15.48 -18.06
N LEU A 375 -6.95 14.60 -17.22
CA LEU A 375 -7.55 13.36 -17.68
C LEU A 375 -8.92 13.65 -18.30
N GLU A 376 -9.07 13.40 -19.60
CA GLU A 376 -10.34 13.56 -20.31
C GLU A 376 -11.41 12.62 -19.74
N GLU A 377 -12.67 13.06 -19.69
CA GLU A 377 -13.77 12.26 -19.13
C GLU A 377 -13.96 10.90 -19.84
N SER A 378 -13.73 10.83 -21.15
CA SER A 378 -13.80 9.57 -21.91
C SER A 378 -12.77 8.55 -21.41
N LYS A 379 -11.52 8.99 -21.23
CA LYS A 379 -10.43 8.16 -20.69
C LYS A 379 -10.64 7.83 -19.22
N ARG A 380 -11.19 8.75 -18.44
CA ARG A 380 -11.59 8.49 -17.05
C ARG A 380 -12.63 7.37 -16.96
N LYS A 381 -13.58 7.32 -17.90
CA LYS A 381 -14.58 6.24 -17.99
C LYS A 381 -13.98 4.89 -18.36
N GLU A 382 -12.86 4.86 -19.08
CA GLU A 382 -12.14 3.61 -19.37
C GLU A 382 -11.48 3.02 -18.10
N MET A 383 -11.22 3.86 -17.10
CA MET A 383 -10.61 3.48 -15.82
C MET A 383 -11.63 3.02 -14.77
N LYS A 384 -12.92 2.90 -15.12
CA LYS A 384 -14.00 2.54 -14.18
C LYS A 384 -13.85 1.15 -13.53
N TYR A 385 -12.99 0.30 -14.10
CA TYR A 385 -12.69 -1.04 -13.60
C TYR A 385 -11.58 -1.03 -12.54
N MET A 386 -10.84 0.08 -12.42
CA MET A 386 -9.76 0.27 -11.45
C MET A 386 -10.30 0.95 -10.20
N SER A 387 -9.87 0.46 -9.04
CA SER A 387 -10.30 0.98 -7.73
C SER A 387 -9.49 2.21 -7.30
N LEU A 388 -9.38 3.25 -8.13
CA LEU A 388 -8.53 4.41 -7.85
C LEU A 388 -8.99 5.19 -6.61
N ILE A 389 -8.05 5.83 -5.91
CA ILE A 389 -8.41 6.80 -4.87
C ILE A 389 -8.97 8.06 -5.54
N VAL A 390 -10.22 8.37 -5.18
CA VAL A 390 -10.95 9.52 -5.68
C VAL A 390 -11.43 10.37 -4.52
N PHE A 391 -11.35 11.69 -4.71
CA PHE A 391 -11.86 12.67 -3.77
C PHE A 391 -12.92 13.52 -4.48
N PRO A 392 -14.09 13.74 -3.84
CA PRO A 392 -15.10 14.69 -4.29
C PRO A 392 -14.52 16.02 -4.80
N GLY A 393 -14.91 16.42 -6.02
CA GLY A 393 -14.51 17.70 -6.59
C GLY A 393 -13.03 17.85 -6.99
N ILE A 394 -12.24 16.78 -6.93
CA ILE A 394 -10.82 16.79 -7.30
C ILE A 394 -10.62 16.38 -8.76
N ASN A 395 -9.69 17.06 -9.44
CA ASN A 395 -9.34 16.76 -10.82
C ASN A 395 -8.34 15.60 -10.86
N MET A 396 -8.47 14.73 -11.86
CA MET A 396 -7.47 13.71 -12.14
C MET A 396 -6.56 14.22 -13.26
N LEU A 397 -5.25 14.12 -13.05
CA LEU A 397 -4.24 14.44 -14.04
C LEU A 397 -3.49 13.16 -14.42
N GLN A 398 -3.04 13.07 -15.66
CA GLN A 398 -2.25 11.94 -16.17
C GLN A 398 -0.94 12.40 -16.79
N LYS A 399 0.05 11.52 -16.79
CA LYS A 399 1.32 11.69 -17.51
C LYS A 399 1.71 10.35 -18.13
N ILE A 400 2.16 10.38 -19.38
CA ILE A 400 2.73 9.19 -20.05
C ILE A 400 4.15 9.01 -19.50
N VAL A 401 4.47 7.80 -19.06
CA VAL A 401 5.75 7.45 -18.46
C VAL A 401 6.54 6.52 -19.37
N TYR A 402 5.88 5.49 -19.91
CA TYR A 402 6.47 4.59 -20.89
C TYR A 402 6.04 4.99 -22.30
N GLU A 403 7.00 5.49 -23.08
CA GLU A 403 6.80 5.65 -24.52
C GLU A 403 7.08 4.31 -25.19
N HIS A 404 6.01 3.66 -25.67
CA HIS A 404 6.16 2.56 -26.61
C HIS A 404 7.08 3.04 -27.74
N GLN A 405 8.19 2.36 -28.00
CA GLN A 405 8.95 2.56 -29.25
C GLN A 405 8.08 2.09 -30.42
N CYS A 406 7.09 2.88 -30.79
CA CYS A 406 6.31 2.73 -32.00
C CYS A 406 6.76 3.80 -33.00
N GLN A 407 8.04 3.75 -33.35
CA GLN A 407 8.54 4.35 -34.59
C GLN A 407 9.05 3.22 -35.45
N LEU A 408 8.13 2.50 -36.12
CA LEU A 408 8.37 1.73 -37.33
C LEU A 408 6.99 1.27 -37.83
N ASN A 409 6.38 2.10 -38.69
CA ASN A 409 5.40 1.75 -39.74
C ASN A 409 4.48 2.91 -40.17
N SER A 410 4.91 4.17 -40.06
CA SER A 410 4.27 5.29 -40.81
C SER A 410 5.21 6.00 -41.79
N ALA A 411 6.46 5.54 -41.95
CA ALA A 411 7.42 6.08 -42.92
C ALA A 411 7.76 5.05 -44.01
N VAL A 412 6.76 4.61 -44.79
CA VAL A 412 7.00 3.95 -46.10
C VAL A 412 6.38 4.75 -47.26
N GLU A 413 5.70 5.87 -46.99
CA GLU A 413 5.23 6.80 -48.02
C GLU A 413 5.81 8.21 -47.82
N SER A 414 7.13 8.32 -47.84
CA SER A 414 7.84 9.48 -48.40
C SER A 414 9.34 9.24 -48.25
N GLY A 415 9.99 8.89 -49.36
CA GLY A 415 11.45 8.85 -49.40
C GLY A 415 12.01 10.26 -49.17
N ALA A 416 12.69 10.46 -48.04
CA ALA A 416 13.61 11.57 -47.83
C ALA A 416 14.65 11.19 -46.75
N ASP A 417 15.89 11.59 -47.00
CA ASP A 417 17.12 11.18 -46.32
C ASP A 417 17.23 11.55 -44.83
N LEU A 418 17.98 10.73 -44.09
CA LEU A 418 18.43 10.87 -42.69
C LEU A 418 19.33 12.10 -42.46
N PRO A 419 19.35 12.64 -41.22
CA PRO A 419 20.61 13.06 -40.61
C PRO A 419 20.86 12.52 -39.18
N ASP A 420 22.13 12.63 -38.82
CA ASP A 420 22.94 11.92 -37.82
C ASP A 420 22.65 12.15 -36.32
N SER A 421 22.95 11.07 -35.58
CA SER A 421 23.47 10.95 -34.21
C SER A 421 23.15 12.01 -33.13
N ALA A 422 22.15 11.70 -32.29
CA ALA A 422 22.11 12.14 -30.89
C ALA A 422 21.30 11.20 -29.95
N ALA A 423 20.62 10.18 -30.48
CA ALA A 423 19.71 9.32 -29.71
C ALA A 423 20.36 8.06 -29.08
N VAL A 424 21.66 7.87 -29.22
CA VAL A 424 22.35 6.63 -28.79
C VAL A 424 22.87 6.70 -27.35
N THR A 425 22.75 7.84 -26.66
CA THR A 425 23.27 7.99 -25.28
C THR A 425 22.25 7.71 -24.19
N GLU A 426 20.94 7.89 -24.42
CA GLU A 426 19.90 7.61 -23.41
C GLU A 426 19.53 6.11 -23.31
N SER A 427 19.74 5.32 -24.37
CA SER A 427 19.43 3.88 -24.38
C SER A 427 20.42 3.05 -23.55
N VAL A 428 21.68 3.49 -23.46
CA VAL A 428 22.75 2.76 -22.76
C VAL A 428 22.59 2.88 -21.24
N GLU A 429 22.03 3.98 -20.74
CA GLU A 429 21.79 4.18 -19.30
C GLU A 429 20.58 3.38 -18.79
N ALA A 430 19.51 3.26 -19.59
CA ALA A 430 18.34 2.44 -19.25
C ALA A 430 18.69 0.94 -19.26
N GLU A 431 19.48 0.48 -20.24
CA GLU A 431 19.99 -0.90 -20.28
C GLU A 431 21.00 -1.18 -19.16
N ALA A 432 21.84 -0.22 -18.78
CA ALA A 432 22.77 -0.37 -17.65
C ALA A 432 22.06 -0.44 -16.29
N LEU A 433 20.96 0.29 -16.11
CA LEU A 433 20.08 0.16 -14.93
C LEU A 433 19.37 -1.20 -14.91
N HIS A 434 18.82 -1.64 -16.05
CA HIS A 434 18.20 -2.96 -16.19
C HIS A 434 19.20 -4.09 -15.91
N GLN A 435 20.43 -3.98 -16.41
CA GLN A 435 21.48 -4.97 -16.11
C GLN A 435 21.99 -4.90 -14.67
N ASN A 436 22.06 -3.73 -14.03
CA ASN A 436 22.39 -3.65 -12.60
C ASN A 436 21.31 -4.31 -11.74
N MET A 437 20.03 -4.18 -12.09
CA MET A 437 18.94 -4.88 -11.41
C MET A 437 19.03 -6.40 -11.62
N LEU A 438 19.35 -6.87 -12.83
CA LEU A 438 19.50 -8.30 -13.11
C LEU A 438 20.79 -8.93 -12.53
N GLN A 439 21.90 -8.18 -12.44
CA GLN A 439 23.16 -8.69 -11.90
C GLN A 439 23.13 -8.93 -10.38
N GLN A 440 22.25 -8.22 -9.65
CA GLN A 440 22.01 -8.47 -8.23
C GLN A 440 21.09 -9.68 -7.97
N ASN A 441 20.39 -10.18 -9.00
CA ASN A 441 19.45 -11.32 -8.90
C ASN A 441 20.12 -12.70 -9.08
N ASN A 442 21.41 -12.79 -9.41
CA ASN A 442 22.07 -14.04 -9.80
C ASN A 442 22.69 -14.84 -8.64
N VAL A 443 22.21 -14.68 -7.41
CA VAL A 443 22.56 -15.56 -6.28
C VAL A 443 21.30 -16.20 -5.71
N THR A 444 20.71 -17.12 -6.46
CA THR A 444 19.79 -18.12 -5.90
C THR A 444 20.24 -19.50 -6.38
N GLU A 445 20.86 -20.25 -5.47
CA GLU A 445 21.07 -21.69 -5.63
C GLU A 445 19.71 -22.38 -5.83
N THR A 446 19.66 -23.24 -6.84
CA THR A 446 18.54 -24.13 -7.17
C THR A 446 18.11 -24.97 -5.97
N LEU A 447 16.91 -24.72 -5.44
CA LEU A 447 16.21 -25.65 -4.56
C LEU A 447 15.29 -26.54 -5.41
N ASN A 448 15.75 -27.76 -5.67
CA ASN A 448 14.92 -28.84 -6.18
C ASN A 448 13.99 -29.33 -5.07
N LEU A 449 12.68 -29.18 -5.24
CA LEU A 449 11.67 -29.86 -4.43
C LEU A 449 11.38 -31.23 -5.06
N ASP A 450 12.17 -32.24 -4.68
CA ASP A 450 11.84 -33.64 -4.96
C ASP A 450 10.70 -34.11 -4.05
N THR A 451 9.61 -34.53 -4.68
CA THR A 451 8.46 -35.14 -4.02
C THR A 451 8.72 -36.64 -3.87
N SER A 452 8.86 -37.15 -2.64
CA SER A 452 8.79 -38.59 -2.38
C SER A 452 7.94 -38.89 -1.16
N MET A 453 6.78 -39.48 -1.41
CA MET A 453 5.93 -40.16 -0.43
C MET A 453 6.68 -41.36 0.18
N GLU A 454 6.84 -41.41 1.50
CA GLU A 454 6.99 -42.68 2.22
C GLU A 454 6.25 -42.68 3.56
N LYS A 455 5.47 -43.75 3.75
CA LYS A 455 4.63 -44.08 4.91
C LYS A 455 5.50 -44.54 6.07
N THR A 456 5.21 -44.11 7.30
CA THR A 456 5.49 -44.93 8.50
C THR A 456 4.48 -44.68 9.63
N ASP A 457 4.10 -45.80 10.25
CA ASP A 457 3.08 -46.00 11.28
C ASP A 457 3.32 -45.23 12.59
N CYS A 458 2.22 -44.87 13.28
CA CYS A 458 2.21 -44.67 14.73
C CYS A 458 1.33 -45.72 15.43
N PRO A 459 1.68 -46.17 16.65
CA PRO A 459 1.25 -47.44 17.18
C PRO A 459 -0.09 -47.38 17.92
N LYS A 460 -0.81 -48.50 17.80
CA LYS A 460 -2.07 -48.82 18.49
C LYS A 460 -1.86 -48.97 20.00
N ASN A 461 -2.78 -48.41 20.79
CA ASN A 461 -3.24 -49.08 22.00
C ASN A 461 -4.75 -48.85 22.23
N LYS A 462 -5.48 -49.98 22.31
CA LYS A 462 -6.88 -50.13 22.75
C LYS A 462 -6.95 -49.93 24.28
N VAL A 463 -8.04 -49.62 24.97
CA VAL A 463 -9.39 -50.24 25.06
C VAL A 463 -10.24 -49.21 25.85
N GLY A 464 -11.47 -48.88 25.50
CA GLY A 464 -12.65 -49.60 25.98
C GLY A 464 -13.94 -48.79 25.79
N ALA A 465 -14.99 -49.49 25.34
CA ALA A 465 -16.26 -48.98 24.83
C ALA A 465 -17.27 -48.64 25.93
N VAL A 466 -18.14 -47.64 25.68
CA VAL A 466 -19.59 -47.71 25.98
C VAL A 466 -20.36 -46.90 24.92
N ASP A 467 -21.51 -47.46 24.57
CA ASP A 467 -22.44 -47.21 23.46
C ASP A 467 -23.41 -46.03 23.67
N SER A 468 -23.88 -45.41 22.57
CA SER A 468 -25.28 -45.01 22.26
C SER A 468 -25.45 -43.68 21.46
N GLY A 469 -25.97 -43.81 20.23
CA GLY A 469 -27.04 -42.97 19.67
C GLY A 469 -26.71 -41.63 18.97
N PRO A 470 -27.33 -41.30 17.82
CA PRO A 470 -26.92 -40.21 16.93
C PRO A 470 -27.61 -38.87 17.23
N VAL A 471 -26.91 -37.75 17.01
CA VAL A 471 -27.49 -36.40 17.08
C VAL A 471 -27.28 -35.63 15.77
N ARG A 472 -28.40 -35.03 15.34
CA ARG A 472 -28.60 -34.14 14.20
C ARG A 472 -27.83 -32.81 14.33
N SER A 473 -27.44 -32.31 13.15
CA SER A 473 -27.36 -30.92 12.69
C SER A 473 -27.81 -29.80 13.65
N SER A 474 -26.91 -28.83 13.87
CA SER A 474 -27.18 -27.38 13.85
C SER A 474 -25.92 -26.58 14.21
N ASP A 475 -25.58 -25.61 13.36
CA ASP A 475 -25.12 -24.25 13.67
C ASP A 475 -24.01 -24.05 14.72
N GLY A 476 -22.81 -23.73 14.23
CA GLY A 476 -21.66 -23.30 15.02
C GLY A 476 -21.42 -21.80 14.92
N VAL A 477 -22.09 -21.04 15.80
CA VAL A 477 -21.73 -19.69 16.23
C VAL A 477 -20.35 -19.72 16.92
N CYS A 478 -19.49 -18.75 16.60
CA CYS A 478 -18.19 -18.55 17.25
C CYS A 478 -18.34 -18.21 18.74
N VAL A 479 -17.65 -18.95 19.60
CA VAL A 479 -17.51 -18.67 21.03
C VAL A 479 -16.03 -18.46 21.37
N ASN A 480 -15.76 -17.35 22.06
CA ASN A 480 -14.49 -16.89 22.60
C ASN A 480 -13.80 -17.87 23.58
N ALA A 481 -12.47 -17.75 23.73
CA ALA A 481 -11.79 -18.08 24.99
C ALA A 481 -10.45 -17.32 25.20
N SER A 482 -10.37 -16.57 26.31
CA SER A 482 -9.20 -15.92 26.95
C SER A 482 -8.33 -16.93 27.75
N PRO A 483 -7.24 -16.55 28.47
CA PRO A 483 -7.30 -15.92 29.83
C PRO A 483 -6.10 -14.98 30.16
N GLY A 484 -5.97 -14.21 31.26
CA GLY A 484 -6.71 -14.05 32.52
C GLY A 484 -5.89 -13.18 33.52
N GLN A 485 -6.38 -13.08 34.77
CA GLN A 485 -5.87 -12.42 35.99
C GLN A 485 -6.27 -10.93 36.17
N GLU A 486 -6.75 -10.42 37.33
CA GLU A 486 -6.98 -10.98 38.67
C GLU A 486 -7.79 -9.94 39.51
N SER A 487 -8.80 -10.41 40.27
CA SER A 487 -9.30 -9.85 41.57
C SER A 487 -9.90 -8.42 41.60
N CYS A 488 -10.85 -8.01 42.46
CA CYS A 488 -11.40 -8.54 43.69
C CYS A 488 -12.73 -7.79 44.00
N VAL A 489 -13.83 -8.55 44.14
CA VAL A 489 -14.96 -8.49 45.11
C VAL A 489 -15.39 -7.14 45.75
N LYS A 490 -16.67 -6.75 45.58
CA LYS A 490 -17.77 -6.76 46.60
C LYS A 490 -18.93 -5.80 46.25
N ASP A 491 -20.07 -6.40 45.93
CA ASP A 491 -21.44 -6.18 46.45
C ASP A 491 -21.87 -4.76 46.89
N LEU A 492 -22.98 -4.27 46.31
CA LEU A 492 -24.27 -4.23 47.01
C LEU A 492 -25.42 -3.74 46.11
N ASP A 493 -26.50 -4.53 46.15
CA ASP A 493 -27.84 -4.30 45.63
C ASP A 493 -28.48 -2.97 46.06
N ALA A 494 -29.36 -2.44 45.20
CA ALA A 494 -30.82 -2.39 45.43
C ALA A 494 -31.51 -1.20 44.73
N SER A 495 -32.11 -1.51 43.59
CA SER A 495 -33.53 -1.29 43.24
C SER A 495 -34.29 0.02 43.60
N LYS A 496 -34.92 0.54 42.54
CA LYS A 496 -36.29 1.12 42.44
C LYS A 496 -36.52 2.56 42.88
N GLY A 497 -37.13 3.32 41.95
CA GLY A 497 -38.19 4.26 42.32
C GLY A 497 -38.31 5.51 41.44
N SER A 498 -39.07 5.40 40.35
CA SER A 498 -39.58 6.53 39.57
C SER A 498 -40.36 7.53 40.44
N LYS A 499 -40.18 8.84 40.22
CA LYS A 499 -41.26 9.81 40.00
C LYS A 499 -40.73 11.20 39.65
N SER A 500 -41.37 11.74 38.62
CA SER A 500 -41.33 13.10 38.10
C SER A 500 -41.70 14.16 39.13
N PHE A 501 -41.10 15.36 39.03
CA PHE A 501 -41.78 16.65 39.21
C PHE A 501 -40.94 17.78 38.59
N LEU A 502 -41.61 18.59 37.75
CA LEU A 502 -41.14 19.84 37.14
C LEU A 502 -41.07 20.97 38.18
N LYS A 503 -40.08 21.86 38.05
CA LYS A 503 -40.26 23.33 37.95
C LYS A 503 -38.93 24.11 37.86
N ASP A 504 -38.77 24.76 36.70
CA ASP A 504 -38.44 26.18 36.44
C ASP A 504 -37.46 26.96 37.32
N SER A 505 -36.42 27.48 36.66
CA SER A 505 -35.97 28.89 36.61
C SER A 505 -34.52 28.89 36.10
N ALA A 506 -33.95 29.87 35.39
CA ALA A 506 -34.36 31.05 34.65
C ALA A 506 -33.05 31.57 34.01
N THR A 507 -33.09 32.20 32.83
CA THR A 507 -32.25 33.33 32.35
C THR A 507 -32.51 33.49 30.85
N ALA A 508 -33.26 34.51 30.41
CA ALA A 508 -32.89 35.91 30.20
C ALA A 508 -32.55 36.18 28.71
N ASP A 509 -33.44 36.94 28.07
CA ASP A 509 -33.40 37.48 26.71
C ASP A 509 -32.16 38.35 26.42
N CYS A 510 -31.60 38.31 25.21
CA CYS A 510 -32.04 39.15 24.07
C CYS A 510 -30.94 39.30 22.99
N LYS A 511 -31.32 38.95 21.74
CA LYS A 511 -30.94 39.51 20.42
C LYS A 511 -29.46 39.67 20.03
N LEU A 512 -29.08 39.04 18.91
CA LEU A 512 -28.48 39.71 17.75
C LEU A 512 -28.50 38.81 16.49
N GLU A 513 -29.24 39.30 15.50
CA GLU A 513 -29.06 39.24 14.04
C GLU A 513 -28.55 37.96 13.35
N ALA A 514 -29.41 37.45 12.46
CA ALA A 514 -29.11 36.44 11.46
C ALA A 514 -28.02 36.90 10.48
N LYS A 515 -26.97 36.09 10.34
CA LYS A 515 -26.15 36.01 9.14
C LYS A 515 -26.23 34.57 8.63
N GLN A 516 -26.71 34.43 7.39
CA GLN A 516 -26.45 33.26 6.56
C GLN A 516 -24.93 33.05 6.50
N SER A 517 -24.46 31.90 6.96
CA SER A 517 -23.13 31.39 6.66
C SER A 517 -23.28 30.26 5.66
N ASP A 518 -22.78 30.49 4.45
CA ASP A 518 -22.36 29.44 3.52
C ASP A 518 -21.43 28.49 4.25
N GLU A 519 -21.85 27.25 4.46
CA GLU A 519 -20.96 26.16 4.84
C GLU A 519 -20.27 25.66 3.56
N GLY A 520 -19.15 26.31 3.23
CA GLY A 520 -18.20 25.83 2.23
C GLY A 520 -17.33 24.73 2.81
N PHE A 521 -17.48 23.52 2.25
CA PHE A 521 -16.60 22.37 2.42
C PHE A 521 -15.12 22.79 2.38
N ARG A 522 -14.37 22.45 3.44
CA ARG A 522 -12.91 22.58 3.49
C ARG A 522 -12.30 21.35 2.83
N VAL A 523 -11.51 21.58 1.78
CA VAL A 523 -10.90 20.55 0.93
C VAL A 523 -9.57 20.06 1.54
N PRO A 524 -9.35 18.74 1.68
CA PRO A 524 -8.07 18.20 2.12
C PRO A 524 -7.04 18.24 0.98
N LEU A 525 -5.83 18.70 1.32
CA LEU A 525 -4.72 18.97 0.40
C LEU A 525 -4.21 17.70 -0.29
N VAL A 526 -3.81 17.82 -1.57
CA VAL A 526 -3.16 16.77 -2.38
C VAL A 526 -1.69 17.10 -2.69
N THR A 527 -1.15 18.17 -2.09
CA THR A 527 0.30 18.27 -1.82
C THR A 527 0.55 18.95 -0.48
N GLY A 528 1.45 18.40 0.35
CA GLY A 528 2.15 19.24 1.32
C GLY A 528 2.93 20.32 0.61
N SER A 529 3.02 21.51 1.20
CA SER A 529 3.50 22.71 0.52
C SER A 529 4.76 22.43 -0.30
N LEU A 530 4.71 22.62 -1.62
CA LEU A 530 5.80 22.36 -2.56
C LEU A 530 7.05 23.24 -2.33
#